data_AF-A0A968NWF1-F1
#
_entry.id   AF-A0A968NWF1-F1
#
_cell.length_a   1.000
_cell.length_b   1.000
_cell.length_c   1.000
_cell.angle_alpha   90.00
_cell.angle_beta   90.00
_cell.angle_gamma   90.00
#
_symmetry.space_group_name_H-M   'P 1'
#
loop_
_entity.id
_entity.type
_entity.pdbx_description
1 polymer ?
#
loop_
_entity_poly.entity_id
_entity_poly.type
_entity_poly.pdbx_seq_one_letter_code
_entity_poly.pdbx_strand_id
1 'polypeptide(L)'
;MQNFSFFLKAFGYKEKLSGGHLAKKISKALDHFKDHSKAHILNMLALRSLMQAKYSAHNIGHFGLGFADYTHFTSPIRRYPDLIVHRLVKSVLYPAKGYRRMTLAELETAGTVTSACEQRSAKAERQIKSIKKARFMTQHLGEEFEGVISSVTKFGLFVLLHQFDVDGLLRVEELGGDRFDFDEENLRLVSRKSGMGL
;
A
#
# COMPACT_ATOMS: atom_id res chain seq x y z
N MET A 1 2.02 1.24 -12.37
CA MET A 1 0.81 1.76 -13.07
C MET A 1 0.46 1.05 -14.38
N GLN A 2 1.42 0.53 -15.15
CA GLN A 2 1.11 -0.21 -16.40
C GLN A 2 0.25 -1.46 -16.14
N ASN A 3 0.57 -2.26 -15.12
CA ASN A 3 -0.23 -3.45 -14.77
C ASN A 3 -1.66 -3.08 -14.34
N PHE A 4 -1.85 -2.00 -13.56
CA PHE A 4 -3.20 -1.57 -13.13
C PHE A 4 -4.08 -1.12 -14.31
N SER A 5 -3.52 -0.37 -15.25
CA SER A 5 -4.23 0.04 -16.48
C SER A 5 -4.57 -1.15 -17.38
N PHE A 6 -3.68 -2.15 -17.44
CA PHE A 6 -3.93 -3.41 -18.15
C PHE A 6 -5.09 -4.19 -17.50
N PHE A 7 -5.08 -4.37 -16.17
CA PHE A 7 -6.17 -5.04 -15.46
C PHE A 7 -7.50 -4.31 -15.64
N LEU A 8 -7.54 -2.98 -15.49
CA LEU A 8 -8.78 -2.23 -15.70
C LEU A 8 -9.34 -2.41 -17.12
N LYS A 9 -8.48 -2.46 -18.15
CA LYS A 9 -8.91 -2.77 -19.53
C LYS A 9 -9.39 -4.21 -19.68
N ALA A 10 -8.72 -5.18 -19.07
CA ALA A 10 -9.12 -6.59 -19.10
C ALA A 10 -10.51 -6.80 -18.46
N PHE A 11 -10.87 -5.99 -17.46
CA PHE A 11 -12.20 -5.98 -16.84
C PHE A 11 -13.21 -5.06 -17.55
N GLY A 12 -12.89 -4.54 -18.75
CA GLY A 12 -13.82 -3.77 -19.57
C GLY A 12 -13.89 -2.27 -19.29
N TYR A 13 -13.01 -1.72 -18.45
CA TYR A 13 -12.95 -0.28 -18.22
C TYR A 13 -12.29 0.44 -19.40
N LYS A 14 -13.09 1.20 -20.16
CA LYS A 14 -12.67 1.83 -21.42
C LYS A 14 -12.00 3.20 -21.25
N GLU A 15 -12.07 3.84 -20.08
CA GLU A 15 -11.46 5.16 -19.91
C GLU A 15 -9.93 5.10 -19.81
N LYS A 16 -9.23 5.99 -20.51
CA LYS A 16 -7.77 6.12 -20.42
C LYS A 16 -7.37 6.78 -19.09
N LEU A 17 -6.61 6.05 -18.29
CA LEU A 17 -5.94 6.53 -17.07
C LEU A 17 -4.66 7.32 -17.39
N SER A 18 -4.79 8.36 -18.21
CA SER A 18 -3.70 9.28 -18.52
C SER A 18 -4.16 10.74 -18.46
N GLY A 19 -3.21 11.66 -18.24
CA GLY A 19 -3.45 13.10 -18.16
C GLY A 19 -3.84 13.61 -16.76
N GLY A 20 -4.29 14.87 -16.69
CA GLY A 20 -4.66 15.54 -15.44
C GLY A 20 -5.82 14.87 -14.68
N HIS A 21 -5.88 15.12 -13.37
CA HIS A 21 -6.88 14.58 -12.43
C HIS A 21 -6.92 13.05 -12.30
N LEU A 22 -5.76 12.41 -12.44
CA LEU A 22 -5.63 10.96 -12.34
C LEU A 22 -6.20 10.37 -11.03
N ALA A 23 -6.05 11.05 -9.89
CA ALA A 23 -6.63 10.60 -8.62
C ALA A 23 -8.15 10.44 -8.69
N LYS A 24 -8.86 11.44 -9.23
CA LYS A 24 -10.33 11.38 -9.42
C LYS A 24 -10.73 10.28 -10.40
N LYS A 25 -9.95 10.07 -11.47
CA LYS A 25 -10.20 9.00 -12.44
C LYS A 25 -10.05 7.62 -11.81
N ILE A 26 -9.04 7.42 -10.95
CA ILE A 26 -8.86 6.16 -10.21
C ILE A 26 -10.02 5.95 -9.24
N SER A 27 -10.40 6.97 -8.45
CA SER A 27 -11.55 6.85 -7.55
C SER A 27 -12.84 6.49 -8.29
N LYS A 28 -13.12 7.15 -9.42
CA LYS A 28 -14.29 6.84 -10.26
C LYS A 28 -14.25 5.42 -10.82
N ALA A 29 -13.07 4.94 -11.23
CA ALA A 29 -12.91 3.57 -11.69
C ALA A 29 -13.18 2.56 -10.57
N LEU A 30 -12.68 2.82 -9.36
CA LEU A 30 -12.93 1.96 -8.19
C LEU A 30 -14.40 1.97 -7.77
N ASP A 31 -15.07 3.13 -7.82
CA ASP A 31 -16.50 3.25 -7.54
C ASP A 31 -17.34 2.49 -8.56
N HIS A 32 -16.96 2.49 -9.85
CA HIS A 32 -17.66 1.74 -10.89
C HIS A 32 -17.66 0.23 -10.63
N PHE A 33 -16.59 -0.30 -10.04
CA PHE A 33 -16.45 -1.73 -9.73
C PHE A 33 -16.83 -2.10 -8.29
N LYS A 34 -17.40 -1.17 -7.50
CA LYS A 34 -17.64 -1.36 -6.07
C LYS A 34 -18.47 -2.60 -5.73
N ASP A 35 -19.51 -2.87 -6.52
CA ASP A 35 -20.42 -4.01 -6.31
C ASP A 35 -20.02 -5.25 -7.14
N HIS A 36 -18.89 -5.21 -7.85
CA HIS A 36 -18.42 -6.35 -8.62
C HIS A 36 -17.74 -7.37 -7.69
N SER A 37 -17.94 -8.66 -7.99
CA SER A 37 -17.28 -9.79 -7.30
C SER A 37 -15.74 -9.71 -7.22
N LYS A 38 -15.10 -8.82 -8.00
CA LYS A 38 -13.65 -8.65 -8.10
C LYS A 38 -13.16 -7.28 -7.59
N ALA A 39 -14.04 -6.49 -6.95
CA ALA A 39 -13.74 -5.17 -6.39
C ALA A 39 -12.51 -5.20 -5.46
N HIS A 40 -12.41 -6.27 -4.64
CA HIS A 40 -11.32 -6.44 -3.70
C HIS A 40 -9.95 -6.47 -4.40
N ILE A 41 -9.79 -7.28 -5.44
CA ILE A 41 -8.54 -7.41 -6.20
C ILE A 41 -8.18 -6.08 -6.88
N LEU A 42 -9.17 -5.41 -7.48
CA LEU A 42 -8.97 -4.11 -8.13
C LEU A 42 -8.48 -3.04 -7.15
N ASN A 43 -9.10 -2.94 -5.97
CA ASN A 43 -8.66 -2.02 -4.92
C ASN A 43 -7.22 -2.32 -4.48
N MET A 44 -6.90 -3.59 -4.32
CA MET A 44 -5.59 -4.02 -3.86
C MET A 44 -4.50 -3.74 -4.89
N LEU A 45 -4.77 -3.98 -6.19
CA LEU A 45 -3.90 -3.59 -7.29
C LEU A 45 -3.75 -2.07 -7.42
N ALA A 46 -4.82 -1.31 -7.22
CA ALA A 46 -4.78 0.14 -7.22
C ALA A 46 -3.83 0.65 -6.13
N LEU A 47 -4.01 0.19 -4.88
CA LEU A 47 -3.17 0.57 -3.75
C LEU A 47 -1.70 0.20 -3.96
N ARG A 48 -1.42 -1.00 -4.48
CA ARG A 48 -0.05 -1.45 -4.83
C ARG A 48 0.60 -0.62 -5.94
N SER A 49 -0.20 0.04 -6.78
CA SER A 49 0.31 0.87 -7.88
C SER A 49 0.69 2.30 -7.45
N LEU A 50 0.24 2.73 -6.27
CA LEU A 50 0.53 4.06 -5.71
C LEU A 50 1.93 4.11 -5.09
N MET A 51 2.54 5.29 -5.15
CA MET A 51 3.80 5.54 -4.46
C MET A 51 3.58 5.73 -2.96
N GLN A 52 4.56 5.32 -2.17
CA GLN A 52 4.59 5.64 -0.74
C GLN A 52 4.81 7.15 -0.55
N ALA A 53 4.04 7.76 0.36
CA ALA A 53 4.24 9.15 0.76
C ALA A 53 5.58 9.33 1.50
N LYS A 54 6.18 10.52 1.35
CA LYS A 54 7.46 10.89 1.99
C LYS A 54 7.45 12.36 2.37
N TYR A 55 8.24 12.72 3.38
CA TYR A 55 8.52 14.12 3.70
C TYR A 55 9.50 14.70 2.68
N SER A 56 9.20 15.88 2.18
CA SER A 56 9.98 16.60 1.17
C SER A 56 9.90 18.09 1.46
N ALA A 57 11.02 18.81 1.24
CA ALA A 57 11.02 20.28 1.26
C ALA A 57 10.29 20.87 0.05
N HIS A 58 10.24 20.12 -1.06
CA HIS A 58 9.55 20.48 -2.28
C HIS A 58 8.12 19.94 -2.26
N ASN A 59 7.14 20.84 -2.42
CA ASN A 59 5.75 20.44 -2.53
C ASN A 59 5.42 19.97 -3.95
N ILE A 60 4.97 18.72 -4.08
CA ILE A 60 4.49 18.10 -5.33
C ILE A 60 3.00 17.72 -5.26
N GLY A 61 2.31 18.14 -4.19
CA GLY A 61 0.97 17.72 -3.84
C GLY A 61 0.89 16.32 -3.20
N HIS A 62 -0.28 16.00 -2.68
CA HIS A 62 -0.57 14.72 -2.04
C HIS A 62 -1.61 13.94 -2.85
N PHE A 63 -1.13 13.10 -3.78
CA PHE A 63 -1.98 12.36 -4.73
C PHE A 63 -3.11 11.57 -4.04
N GLY A 64 -2.80 10.81 -3.00
CA GLY A 64 -3.79 9.97 -2.31
C GLY A 64 -4.86 10.74 -1.54
N LEU A 65 -4.65 12.03 -1.28
CA LEU A 65 -5.63 12.91 -0.61
C LEU A 65 -6.28 13.90 -1.58
N GLY A 66 -5.74 14.04 -2.80
CA GLY A 66 -6.22 15.02 -3.77
C GLY A 66 -5.92 16.48 -3.45
N PHE A 67 -4.98 16.77 -2.54
CA PHE A 67 -4.58 18.14 -2.19
C PHE A 67 -3.34 18.61 -2.95
N ALA A 68 -3.37 19.87 -3.39
CA ALA A 68 -2.21 20.54 -4.01
C ALA A 68 -1.12 20.89 -2.98
N ASP A 69 -1.53 21.27 -1.77
CA ASP A 69 -0.65 21.60 -0.66
C ASP A 69 -1.06 20.78 0.57
N TYR A 70 -0.11 20.02 1.11
CA TYR A 70 -0.36 19.23 2.31
C TYR A 70 0.92 19.09 3.13
N THR A 71 0.81 19.27 4.44
CA THR A 71 1.89 19.02 5.39
C THR A 71 1.33 18.57 6.74
N HIS A 72 2.10 17.77 7.47
CA HIS A 72 1.73 17.37 8.83
C HIS A 72 2.01 18.50 9.83
N PHE A 73 1.01 18.80 10.68
CA PHE A 73 1.11 19.87 11.68
C PHE A 73 0.53 19.49 13.06
N THR A 74 -0.39 18.54 13.12
CA THR A 74 -1.26 18.31 14.28
C THR A 74 -0.66 17.41 15.37
N SER A 75 0.55 16.86 15.20
CA SER A 75 1.12 15.88 16.13
C SER A 75 2.61 16.07 16.42
N PRO A 76 3.06 17.27 16.87
CA PRO A 76 4.48 17.56 17.13
C PRO A 76 5.12 16.73 18.25
N ILE A 77 4.32 16.12 19.14
CA ILE A 77 4.84 15.27 20.23
C ILE A 77 5.40 13.93 19.68
N ARG A 78 4.80 13.39 18.62
CA ARG A 78 5.10 12.04 18.10
C ARG A 78 5.63 12.02 16.66
N ARG A 79 5.71 13.19 16.01
CA ARG A 79 6.24 13.35 14.65
C ARG A 79 7.14 14.57 14.60
N TYR A 80 8.43 14.34 14.34
CA TYR A 80 9.42 15.41 14.23
C TYR A 80 9.14 16.42 13.09
N PRO A 81 8.60 16.01 11.91
CA PRO A 81 8.23 16.96 10.87
C PRO A 81 7.22 18.02 11.34
N ASP A 82 6.18 17.65 12.08
CA ASP A 82 5.23 18.60 12.65
C ASP A 82 5.93 19.62 13.56
N LEU A 83 6.90 19.19 14.35
CA LEU A 83 7.67 20.07 15.24
C LEU A 83 8.52 21.09 14.44
N ILE A 84 9.10 20.67 13.31
CA ILE A 84 9.79 21.58 12.37
C ILE A 84 8.80 22.62 11.84
N VAL A 85 7.63 22.19 11.36
CA VAL A 85 6.60 23.10 10.82
C VAL A 85 6.16 24.10 11.89
N HIS A 86 5.92 23.67 13.14
CA HIS A 86 5.59 24.57 14.25
C HIS A 86 6.67 25.64 14.47
N ARG A 87 7.96 25.28 14.40
CA ARG A 87 9.07 26.24 14.54
C ARG A 87 9.13 27.23 13.37
N LEU A 88 8.98 26.74 12.15
CA LEU A 88 8.95 27.59 10.96
C LEU A 88 7.80 28.59 11.01
N VAL A 89 6.58 28.14 11.30
CA VAL A 89 5.40 29.01 11.45
C VAL A 89 5.65 30.08 12.51
N LYS A 90 6.20 29.72 13.67
CA LYS A 90 6.57 30.70 14.72
C LYS A 90 7.62 31.69 14.25
N SER A 91 8.62 31.27 13.46
CA SER A 91 9.64 32.15 12.89
C SER A 91 9.09 33.18 11.90
N VAL A 92 7.98 32.87 11.24
CA VAL A 92 7.30 33.78 10.31
C VAL A 92 6.39 34.73 11.08
N LEU A 93 5.60 34.21 12.02
CA LEU A 93 4.62 35.01 12.78
C LEU A 93 5.26 35.93 13.82
N TYR A 94 6.41 35.55 14.40
CA TYR A 94 7.05 36.29 15.49
C TYR A 94 8.54 36.56 15.19
N PRO A 95 8.86 37.38 14.17
CA PRO A 95 10.24 37.62 13.74
C PRO A 95 11.11 38.25 14.86
N ALA A 96 10.52 39.08 15.72
CA ALA A 96 11.23 39.71 16.84
C ALA A 96 11.67 38.73 17.95
N LYS A 97 11.10 37.51 18.00
CA LYS A 97 11.44 36.49 19.01
C LYS A 97 12.68 35.67 18.65
N GLY A 98 13.27 35.88 17.48
CA GLY A 98 14.51 35.21 17.07
C GLY A 98 14.40 33.69 16.91
N TYR A 99 13.22 33.16 16.57
CA TYR A 99 13.07 31.72 16.30
C TYR A 99 13.97 31.29 15.13
N ARG A 100 14.65 30.14 15.30
CA ARG A 100 15.54 29.58 14.27
C ARG A 100 14.78 29.33 12.97
N ARG A 101 15.29 29.92 11.89
CA ARG A 101 14.92 29.56 10.51
C ARG A 101 15.76 28.36 10.06
N MET A 102 15.19 27.54 9.20
CA MET A 102 15.93 26.45 8.55
C MET A 102 16.14 26.79 7.09
N THR A 103 17.34 26.51 6.60
CA THR A 103 17.69 26.58 5.19
C THR A 103 17.06 25.43 4.41
N LEU A 104 16.98 25.56 3.09
CA LEU A 104 16.44 24.50 2.22
C LEU A 104 17.21 23.18 2.39
N ALA A 105 18.55 23.25 2.45
CA ALA A 105 19.40 22.07 2.62
C ALA A 105 19.15 21.34 3.95
N GLU A 106 18.90 22.09 5.04
CA GLU A 106 18.53 21.49 6.34
C GLU A 106 17.16 20.80 6.28
N LEU A 107 16.20 21.37 5.54
CA LEU A 107 14.86 20.78 5.35
C LEU A 107 14.91 19.53 4.48
N GLU A 108 15.72 19.51 3.43
CA GLU A 108 15.93 18.33 2.58
C GLU A 108 16.57 17.18 3.37
N THR A 109 17.59 17.50 4.17
CA THR A 109 18.22 16.54 5.08
C THR A 109 17.22 16.00 6.09
N ALA A 110 16.44 16.89 6.73
CA ALA A 110 15.41 16.49 7.69
C ALA A 110 14.32 15.63 7.05
N GLY A 111 13.85 15.97 5.85
CA GLY A 111 12.85 15.21 5.11
C GLY A 111 13.32 13.79 4.80
N THR A 112 14.59 13.65 4.39
CA THR A 112 15.21 12.34 4.12
C THR A 112 15.29 11.48 5.38
N VAL A 113 15.82 12.03 6.48
CA VAL A 113 15.98 11.30 7.74
C VAL A 113 14.63 10.91 8.35
N THR A 114 13.67 11.83 8.38
CA THR A 114 12.36 11.57 8.97
C THR A 114 11.55 10.56 8.17
N SER A 115 11.62 10.60 6.83
CA SER A 115 10.99 9.58 5.97
C SER A 115 11.60 8.21 6.17
N ALA A 116 12.94 8.11 6.25
CA ALA A 116 13.62 6.84 6.53
C ALA A 116 13.26 6.29 7.92
N CYS A 117 13.13 7.17 8.92
CA CYS A 117 12.73 6.78 10.26
C CYS A 117 11.29 6.23 10.31
N GLU A 118 10.36 6.88 9.58
CA GLU A 118 8.98 6.42 9.44
C GLU A 118 8.92 5.03 8.77
N GLN A 119 9.63 4.83 7.67
CA GLN A 119 9.72 3.53 7.00
C GLN A 119 10.28 2.44 7.93
N ARG A 120 11.34 2.76 8.68
CA ARG A 120 11.93 1.84 9.65
C ARG A 120 10.95 1.48 10.76
N SER A 121 10.24 2.46 11.31
CA SER A 121 9.23 2.24 12.34
C SER A 121 8.09 1.35 11.84
N ALA A 122 7.54 1.64 10.65
CA ALA A 122 6.49 0.83 10.04
C ALA A 122 6.94 -0.60 9.75
N LYS A 123 8.20 -0.79 9.31
CA LYS A 123 8.77 -2.12 9.08
C LYS A 123 8.88 -2.91 10.39
N ALA A 124 9.38 -2.30 11.46
CA ALA A 124 9.51 -2.94 12.76
C ALA A 124 8.14 -3.33 13.33
N GLU A 125 7.14 -2.43 13.22
CA GLU A 125 5.78 -2.71 13.66
C GLU A 125 5.18 -3.91 12.90
N ARG A 126 5.34 -3.95 11.57
CA ARG A 126 4.89 -5.09 10.74
C ARG A 126 5.55 -6.39 11.17
N GLN A 127 6.86 -6.40 11.43
CA GLN A 127 7.57 -7.60 11.88
C GLN A 127 7.02 -8.12 13.21
N ILE A 128 6.81 -7.23 14.19
CA ILE A 128 6.24 -7.62 15.48
C ILE A 128 4.81 -8.14 15.31
N LYS A 129 3.98 -7.49 14.47
CA LYS A 129 2.63 -7.99 14.17
C LYS A 129 2.68 -9.39 13.55
N SER A 130 3.57 -9.64 12.58
CA SER A 130 3.73 -10.97 11.98
C SER A 130 4.13 -12.03 13.00
N ILE A 131 5.08 -11.74 13.88
CA ILE A 131 5.49 -12.67 14.95
C ILE A 131 4.33 -12.96 15.90
N LYS A 132 3.57 -11.92 16.30
CA LYS A 132 2.42 -12.07 17.19
C LYS A 132 1.27 -12.84 16.53
N LYS A 133 0.99 -12.57 15.25
CA LYS A 133 0.02 -13.32 14.45
C LYS A 133 0.41 -14.80 14.33
N ALA A 134 1.67 -15.09 14.01
CA ALA A 134 2.16 -16.47 13.95
C ALA A 134 2.03 -17.20 15.30
N ARG A 135 2.41 -16.54 16.40
CA ARG A 135 2.24 -17.10 17.76
C ARG A 135 0.77 -17.29 18.15
N PHE A 136 -0.12 -16.44 17.68
CA PHE A 136 -1.55 -16.61 17.91
C PHE A 136 -2.08 -17.86 17.17
N MET A 137 -1.70 -18.04 15.90
CA MET A 137 -2.13 -19.18 15.09
C MET A 137 -1.61 -20.54 15.58
N THR A 138 -0.58 -20.60 16.43
CA THR A 138 -0.14 -21.90 17.00
C THR A 138 -1.22 -22.56 17.85
N GLN A 139 -2.18 -21.79 18.36
CA GLN A 139 -3.31 -22.31 19.14
C GLN A 139 -4.41 -22.94 18.26
N HIS A 140 -4.33 -22.72 16.95
CA HIS A 140 -5.34 -23.09 15.96
C HIS A 140 -4.81 -24.11 14.94
N LEU A 141 -3.77 -24.88 15.31
CA LEU A 141 -3.18 -25.88 14.42
C LEU A 141 -4.15 -27.05 14.20
N GLY A 142 -4.44 -27.35 12.94
CA GLY A 142 -5.37 -28.40 12.53
C GLY A 142 -6.82 -27.94 12.40
N GLU A 143 -7.12 -26.69 12.72
CA GLU A 143 -8.43 -26.09 12.46
C GLU A 143 -8.55 -25.64 11.00
N GLU A 144 -9.76 -25.70 10.46
CA GLU A 144 -10.08 -25.26 9.10
C GLU A 144 -10.66 -23.84 9.13
N PHE A 145 -10.21 -23.00 8.20
CA PHE A 145 -10.63 -21.60 8.10
C PHE A 145 -11.02 -21.24 6.69
N GLU A 146 -12.06 -20.42 6.56
CA GLU A 146 -12.36 -19.73 5.31
C GLU A 146 -11.35 -18.60 5.08
N GLY A 147 -10.83 -18.52 3.86
CA GLY A 147 -9.87 -17.50 3.47
C GLY A 147 -10.03 -17.09 2.02
N VAL A 148 -9.51 -15.91 1.70
CA VAL A 148 -9.50 -15.37 0.34
C VAL A 148 -8.07 -15.33 -0.17
N ILE A 149 -7.86 -15.76 -1.41
CA ILE A 149 -6.55 -15.69 -2.07
C ILE A 149 -6.16 -14.21 -2.22
N SER A 150 -5.16 -13.79 -1.44
CA SER A 150 -4.69 -12.40 -1.38
C SER A 150 -3.54 -12.16 -2.36
N SER A 151 -2.74 -13.18 -2.69
CA SER A 151 -1.69 -13.04 -3.69
C SER A 151 -1.30 -14.39 -4.28
N VAL A 152 -0.92 -14.38 -5.55
CA VAL A 152 -0.41 -15.54 -6.26
C VAL A 152 1.08 -15.32 -6.55
N THR A 153 1.92 -16.31 -6.29
CA THR A 153 3.35 -16.30 -6.64
C THR A 153 3.73 -17.59 -7.36
N LYS A 154 4.95 -17.63 -7.92
CA LYS A 154 5.51 -18.81 -8.59
C LYS A 154 5.62 -20.04 -7.69
N PHE A 155 5.69 -19.84 -6.37
CA PHE A 155 5.92 -20.92 -5.40
C PHE A 155 4.73 -21.17 -4.46
N GLY A 156 3.65 -20.39 -4.55
CA GLY A 156 2.48 -20.62 -3.73
C GLY A 156 1.38 -19.58 -3.83
N LEU A 157 0.33 -19.81 -3.06
CA LEU A 157 -0.80 -18.92 -2.86
C LEU A 157 -0.74 -18.34 -1.47
N PHE A 158 -0.87 -17.03 -1.35
CA PHE A 158 -1.15 -16.38 -0.08
C PHE A 158 -2.65 -16.34 0.14
N VAL A 159 -3.10 -16.86 1.28
CA VAL A 159 -4.51 -16.92 1.67
C VAL A 159 -4.69 -16.06 2.91
N LEU A 160 -5.53 -15.03 2.81
CA LEU A 160 -5.90 -14.17 3.93
C LEU A 160 -7.08 -14.77 4.68
N LEU A 161 -6.87 -15.08 5.95
CA LEU A 161 -7.91 -15.51 6.87
C LEU A 161 -8.62 -14.27 7.43
N HIS A 162 -9.83 -13.99 6.96
CA HIS A 162 -10.55 -12.75 7.30
C HIS A 162 -10.83 -12.61 8.80
N GLN A 163 -11.06 -13.71 9.50
CA GLN A 163 -11.38 -13.70 10.93
C GLN A 163 -10.24 -13.14 11.80
N PHE A 164 -8.98 -13.37 11.39
CA PHE A 164 -7.80 -13.00 12.17
C PHE A 164 -6.89 -11.99 11.47
N ASP A 165 -7.22 -11.58 10.25
CA ASP A 165 -6.35 -10.76 9.39
C ASP A 165 -4.95 -11.40 9.25
N VAL A 166 -4.87 -12.72 9.07
CA VAL A 166 -3.60 -13.45 8.96
C VAL A 166 -3.40 -13.97 7.54
N ASP A 167 -2.26 -13.67 6.94
CA ASP A 167 -1.84 -14.28 5.68
C ASP A 167 -1.12 -15.61 5.94
N GLY A 168 -1.64 -16.69 5.37
CA GLY A 168 -0.99 -18.00 5.27
C GLY A 168 -0.39 -18.22 3.88
N LEU A 169 0.65 -19.05 3.78
CA LEU A 169 1.23 -19.48 2.50
C LEU A 169 0.86 -20.95 2.27
N LEU A 170 0.12 -21.21 1.20
CA LEU A 170 -0.10 -22.54 0.66
C LEU A 170 0.91 -22.79 -0.46
N ARG A 171 1.79 -23.77 -0.30
CA ARG A 171 2.78 -24.10 -1.34
C ARG A 171 2.11 -24.76 -2.52
N VAL A 172 2.66 -24.55 -3.72
CA VAL A 172 2.12 -25.19 -4.94
C VAL A 172 2.16 -26.72 -4.83
N GLU A 173 3.14 -27.29 -4.13
CA GLU A 173 3.23 -28.74 -3.92
C GLU A 173 2.05 -29.30 -3.10
N GLU A 174 1.46 -28.48 -2.23
CA GLU A 174 0.36 -28.87 -1.34
C GLU A 174 -1.01 -28.78 -2.01
N LEU A 175 -1.12 -28.08 -3.16
CA LEU A 175 -2.35 -28.00 -3.96
C LEU A 175 -2.74 -29.35 -4.58
N GLY A 176 -1.78 -30.27 -4.71
CA GLY A 176 -1.99 -31.63 -5.22
C GLY A 176 -2.37 -31.70 -6.70
N GLY A 177 -2.28 -32.92 -7.26
CA GLY A 177 -2.96 -33.30 -8.50
C GLY A 177 -2.35 -32.82 -9.83
N ASP A 178 -1.54 -31.77 -9.89
CA ASP A 178 -1.04 -31.28 -11.17
C ASP A 178 0.20 -30.36 -11.14
N ARG A 179 0.79 -30.10 -12.33
CA ARG A 179 1.74 -29.00 -12.53
C ARG A 179 0.97 -27.70 -12.81
N PHE A 180 1.23 -26.68 -12.01
CA PHE A 180 0.69 -25.33 -12.20
C PHE A 180 1.72 -24.43 -12.88
N ASP A 181 1.31 -23.72 -13.93
CA ASP A 181 2.08 -22.63 -14.50
C ASP A 181 1.61 -21.30 -13.92
N PHE A 182 2.56 -20.45 -13.53
CA PHE A 182 2.28 -19.09 -13.09
C PHE A 182 2.15 -18.15 -14.28
N ASP A 183 0.94 -17.66 -14.51
CA ASP A 183 0.64 -16.61 -15.47
C ASP A 183 0.82 -15.25 -14.77
N GLU A 184 2.01 -14.68 -14.96
CA GLU A 184 2.42 -13.42 -14.33
C GLU A 184 1.63 -12.21 -14.83
N GLU A 185 1.09 -12.27 -16.05
CA GLU A 185 0.27 -11.18 -16.62
C GLU A 185 -1.11 -11.12 -15.98
N ASN A 186 -1.72 -12.28 -15.73
CA ASN A 186 -3.06 -12.39 -15.16
C ASN A 186 -3.07 -12.66 -13.65
N LEU A 187 -1.90 -12.81 -13.02
CA LEU A 187 -1.72 -13.13 -11.59
C LEU A 187 -2.51 -14.37 -11.16
N ARG A 188 -2.43 -15.44 -11.95
CA ARG A 188 -3.16 -16.70 -11.71
C ARG A 188 -2.24 -17.90 -11.85
N LEU A 189 -2.59 -18.99 -11.16
CA LEU A 189 -1.97 -20.30 -11.37
C LEU A 189 -2.90 -21.17 -12.19
N VAL A 190 -2.43 -21.66 -13.34
CA VAL A 190 -3.22 -22.50 -14.24
C VAL A 190 -2.68 -23.93 -14.23
N SER A 191 -3.55 -24.90 -13.92
CA SER A 191 -3.21 -26.33 -13.98
C SER A 191 -3.08 -26.78 -15.44
N ARG A 192 -1.99 -27.48 -15.78
CA ARG A 192 -1.72 -27.93 -17.15
C ARG A 192 -2.64 -29.03 -17.66
N LYS A 193 -3.15 -29.93 -16.81
CA LYS A 193 -4.06 -31.01 -17.22
C LYS A 193 -5.52 -30.60 -17.21
N SER A 194 -5.97 -29.85 -16.20
CA SER A 194 -7.39 -29.53 -16.03
C SER A 194 -7.78 -28.18 -16.65
N GLY A 195 -6.82 -27.29 -16.88
CA GLY A 195 -7.08 -25.91 -17.29
C GLY A 195 -7.77 -25.05 -16.21
N MET A 196 -8.02 -25.59 -15.01
CA MET A 196 -8.54 -24.79 -13.89
C MET A 196 -7.50 -23.75 -13.44
N GLY A 197 -7.94 -22.51 -13.34
CA GLY A 197 -7.16 -21.38 -12.85
C GLY A 197 -7.58 -20.99 -11.43
N LEU A 198 -6.60 -20.83 -10.55
CA LEU A 198 -6.74 -20.26 -9.20
C LEU A 198 -6.17 -18.83 -9.17
#